data_AF-A0A5M8ETN1-F1
#
_entry.id   AF-A0A5M8ETN1-F1
#
_cell.length_a   1.000
_cell.length_b   1.000
_cell.length_c   1.000
_cell.angle_alpha   90.00
_cell.angle_beta   90.00
_cell.angle_gamma   90.00
#
_symmetry.space_group_name_H-M   'P 1'
#
loop_
_entity.id
_entity.type
_entity.pdbx_description
1 polymer ?
#
loop_
_entity_poly.entity_id
_entity_poly.type
_entity_poly.pdbx_seq_one_letter_code
_entity_poly.pdbx_strand_id
1 'polypeptide(L)' 'MTQPLTAFDLVDLLDSEEAIHEYLSQVIAEGDKSERLRAAGFAAKAREKIRAELAMGESSREPQPFDSVAFKQKMPSTGE' A
#
# COMPACT_ATOMS: atom_id res chain seq x y z
N MET A 1 22.25 11.58 -31.93
CA MET A 1 21.48 11.91 -30.71
C MET A 1 21.57 10.71 -29.79
N THR A 2 22.18 10.84 -28.61
CA THR A 2 22.25 9.75 -27.61
C THR A 2 21.30 10.12 -26.48
N GLN A 3 20.17 9.41 -26.38
CA GLN A 3 19.23 9.59 -25.28
C GLN A 3 19.73 8.78 -24.07
N PRO A 4 19.83 9.37 -22.88
CA PRO A 4 20.23 8.63 -21.68
C PRO A 4 19.13 7.64 -21.29
N LEU A 5 19.52 6.39 -21.01
CA LEU A 5 18.61 5.37 -20.50
C LEU A 5 18.32 5.65 -19.02
N THR A 6 17.05 5.79 -18.66
CA THR A 6 16.60 5.85 -17.26
C THR A 6 16.45 4.45 -16.69
N ALA A 7 16.79 4.28 -15.42
CA ALA A 7 16.51 3.04 -14.71
C ALA A 7 14.99 2.82 -14.65
N PHE A 8 14.55 1.61 -15.01
CA PHE A 8 13.17 1.19 -14.97
C PHE A 8 13.02 0.11 -13.89
N ASP A 9 12.27 0.42 -12.83
CA ASP A 9 11.85 -0.58 -11.85
C ASP A 9 10.34 -0.81 -12.02
N LEU A 10 9.98 -2.05 -12.31
CA LEU A 10 8.58 -2.44 -12.45
C LEU A 10 7.81 -2.28 -11.14
N VAL A 11 8.47 -2.46 -9.99
CA VAL A 11 7.82 -2.33 -8.66
C VAL A 11 7.31 -0.91 -8.45
N ASP A 12 7.96 0.10 -9.03
CA ASP A 12 7.53 1.49 -8.92
C ASP A 12 6.23 1.79 -9.69
N LEU A 13 5.87 0.95 -10.67
CA LEU A 13 4.59 1.06 -11.39
C LEU A 13 3.45 0.27 -10.74
N LEU A 14 3.76 -0.63 -9.80
CA LEU A 14 2.80 -1.47 -9.11
C LEU A 14 2.38 -0.83 -7.78
N ASP A 15 1.92 0.42 -7.82
CA ASP A 15 1.65 1.26 -6.64
C ASP A 15 0.27 1.03 -5.99
N SER A 16 -0.53 0.12 -6.54
CA SER A 16 -1.88 -0.19 -6.07
C SER A 16 -2.23 -1.66 -6.30
N GLU A 17 -3.18 -2.18 -5.52
CA GLU A 17 -3.69 -3.55 -5.73
C GLU A 17 -4.34 -3.71 -7.13
N GLU A 18 -4.91 -2.65 -7.69
CA GLU A 18 -5.46 -2.64 -9.05
C GLU A 18 -4.36 -2.82 -10.11
N ALA A 19 -3.28 -2.03 -10.05
CA ALA A 19 -2.13 -2.16 -10.95
C ALA A 19 -1.47 -3.54 -10.84
N ILE A 20 -1.34 -4.07 -9.61
CA ILE A 20 -0.84 -5.43 -9.36
C ILE A 20 -1.75 -6.47 -10.02
N HIS A 21 -3.06 -6.34 -9.86
CA HIS A 21 -4.02 -7.28 -10.42
C HIS A 21 -4.02 -7.26 -11.96
N GLU A 22 -4.00 -6.09 -12.58
CA GLU A 22 -3.92 -5.95 -14.03
C GLU A 22 -2.64 -6.59 -14.59
N TYR A 23 -1.49 -6.28 -13.99
CA TYR A 23 -0.21 -6.87 -14.36
C TYR A 23 -0.23 -8.40 -14.26
N LEU A 24 -0.70 -8.94 -13.13
CA LEU A 24 -0.78 -10.39 -12.93
C LEU A 24 -1.76 -11.04 -13.92
N SER A 25 -2.88 -10.40 -14.23
CA SER A 25 -3.87 -10.89 -15.19
C SER A 25 -3.26 -11.06 -16.59
N GLN A 26 -2.50 -10.06 -17.05
CA GLN A 26 -1.79 -10.13 -18.33
C GLN A 26 -0.76 -11.26 -18.35
N VAL A 27 0.07 -11.37 -17.30
CA VAL A 27 1.10 -12.43 -17.21
C VAL A 27 0.48 -13.83 -17.09
N ILE A 28 -0.70 -13.96 -16.48
CA ILE A 28 -1.42 -15.24 -16.41
C ILE A 28 -1.96 -15.62 -17.79
N ALA A 29 -2.51 -14.66 -18.53
CA ALA A 29 -3.12 -14.87 -19.83
C ALA A 29 -2.09 -15.25 -20.91
N GLU A 30 -0.94 -14.57 -20.92
CA GLU A 30 0.01 -14.64 -22.04
C GLU A 30 1.40 -15.12 -21.63
N GLY A 31 1.75 -15.03 -20.35
CA GLY A 31 3.10 -15.27 -19.86
C GLY A 31 3.44 -16.74 -19.63
N ASP A 32 4.74 -17.03 -19.72
CA ASP A 32 5.26 -18.37 -19.45
C ASP A 32 5.40 -18.66 -17.94
N LYS A 33 5.79 -19.90 -17.58
CA LYS A 33 5.93 -20.32 -16.18
C LYS A 33 6.98 -19.49 -15.41
N SER A 34 8.07 -19.11 -16.07
CA SER A 34 9.13 -18.29 -15.49
C SER A 34 8.67 -16.85 -15.28
N GLU A 35 7.92 -16.29 -16.23
CA GLU A 35 7.31 -14.96 -16.09
C GLU A 35 6.30 -14.91 -14.96
N ARG A 36 5.42 -15.90 -14.85
CA ARG A 36 4.46 -15.98 -13.72
C ARG A 36 5.17 -16.01 -12.37
N LEU A 37 6.30 -16.72 -12.26
CA LEU A 37 7.08 -16.76 -11.02
C LEU A 37 7.73 -15.41 -10.70
N ARG A 38 8.29 -14.72 -11.71
CA ARG A 38 8.85 -13.37 -11.54
C ARG A 38 7.77 -12.35 -11.17
N ALA A 39 6.62 -12.42 -11.83
CA ALA A 39 5.49 -11.52 -11.60
C ALA A 39 4.96 -11.64 -10.16
N ALA A 40 4.89 -12.86 -9.62
CA ALA A 40 4.56 -13.07 -8.21
C ALA A 40 5.57 -12.39 -7.26
N GLY A 41 6.86 -12.42 -7.60
CA GLY A 41 7.91 -11.72 -6.85
C GLY A 41 7.78 -10.20 -6.90
N PHE A 42 7.48 -9.62 -8.07
CA PHE A 42 7.23 -8.18 -8.21
C PHE A 42 5.98 -7.75 -7.45
N ALA A 43 4.88 -8.51 -7.55
CA ALA A 43 3.66 -8.25 -6.79
C ALA A 43 3.91 -8.29 -5.27
N ALA A 44 4.70 -9.23 -4.77
CA ALA A 44 5.03 -9.30 -3.34
C ALA A 44 5.78 -8.04 -2.87
N LYS A 45 6.80 -7.60 -3.61
CA LYS A 45 7.57 -6.39 -3.29
C LYS A 45 6.71 -5.12 -3.36
N ALA A 46 5.86 -5.03 -4.36
CA ALA A 46 4.93 -3.91 -4.54
C ALA A 46 3.99 -3.77 -3.34
N ARG A 47 3.39 -4.88 -2.88
CA ARG A 47 2.53 -4.89 -1.68
C ARG A 47 3.26 -4.50 -0.40
N GLU A 48 4.52 -4.92 -0.27
CA GLU A 48 5.35 -4.52 0.87
C GLU A 48 5.58 -3.00 0.87
N LYS A 49 5.94 -2.43 -0.29
CA LYS A 49 6.12 -0.98 -0.48
C LYS A 49 4.85 -0.21 -0.12
N ILE A 50 3.69 -0.59 -0.68
CA ILE A 50 2.39 0.03 -0.38
C ILE A 50 2.10 0.01 1.12
N ARG A 51 2.32 -1.14 1.78
CA ARG A 51 2.10 -1.28 3.23
C ARG A 51 3.04 -0.37 4.03
N ALA A 52 4.31 -0.29 3.65
CA ALA A 52 5.29 0.57 4.30
C ALA A 52 4.89 2.04 4.18
N GLU A 53 4.48 2.49 2.99
CA GLU A 53 4.02 3.86 2.75
C GLU A 53 2.77 4.21 3.57
N LEU A 54 1.79 3.29 3.64
CA LEU A 54 0.60 3.46 4.48
C LEU A 54 0.98 3.60 5.97
N ALA A 55 1.88 2.74 6.46
CA ALA A 55 2.33 2.79 7.86
C ALA A 55 3.06 4.10 8.20
N MET A 56 3.84 4.65 7.26
CA MET A 56 4.50 5.96 7.44
C MET A 56 3.50 7.13 7.46
N GLY A 57 2.40 7.04 6.69
CA GLY A 57 1.30 8.00 6.73
C GLY A 57 0.56 8.04 8.07
N GLU A 58 0.50 6.91 8.79
CA GLU A 58 -0.15 6.83 10.10
C GLU A 58 0.71 7.39 11.24
N SER A 59 2.04 7.30 11.15
CA SER A 59 2.94 7.88 12.16
C SER A 59 2.96 9.41 12.16
N SER A 60 2.42 10.07 11.13
CA SER A 60 2.31 11.53 11.06
C SER A 60 0.99 12.07 11.66
N ARG A 61 0.06 11.19 12.06
CA ARG A 61 -1.10 11.61 12.87
C ARG A 61 -0.62 11.85 14.29
N GLU A 62 -0.40 13.12 14.62
CA GLU A 62 -0.15 13.57 15.99
C GLU A 62 -1.19 12.91 16.92
N PRO A 63 -0.76 12.22 17.99
CA PRO A 63 -1.70 11.65 18.94
C PRO A 63 -2.53 12.80 19.51
N GLN A 64 -3.80 12.86 19.12
CA GLN A 64 -4.71 13.85 19.65
C GLN A 64 -4.77 13.64 21.16
N PRO A 65 -4.53 14.69 21.98
CA PRO A 65 -4.65 14.55 23.41
C PRO A 65 -6.05 14.03 23.72
N PHE A 66 -6.12 12.97 24.53
CA PHE A 66 -7.39 12.41 24.95
C PHE A 66 -8.15 13.45 25.78
N ASP A 67 -9.18 14.05 25.19
CA ASP A 67 -10.05 15.02 25.86
C ASP A 67 -10.92 14.31 26.91
N SER A 68 -10.32 14.14 28.08
CA SER A 68 -10.95 13.52 29.25
C SER A 68 -12.22 14.25 29.69
N VAL A 69 -12.32 15.54 29.38
CA VAL A 69 -13.48 16.39 29.69
C VAL A 69 -14.67 16.04 28.79
N ALA A 70 -14.44 15.88 27.48
CA ALA A 70 -15.48 15.46 26.53
C ALA A 70 -15.97 14.03 26.83
N PHE A 71 -15.04 13.14 27.21
CA PHE A 71 -15.36 11.76 27.57
C PHE A 71 -16.23 11.68 28.84
N LYS A 72 -15.94 12.45 29.89
CA LYS A 72 -16.77 12.49 31.11
C LYS A 72 -18.15 13.11 30.89
N GLN A 73 -18.26 14.11 30.02
CA GLN A 73 -19.54 14.76 29.73
C GLN A 73 -20.50 13.86 28.90
N LYS A 74 -19.94 12.87 28.18
CA LYS A 74 -20.70 11.94 27.34
C LYS A 74 -21.14 10.67 28.07
N MET A 75 -20.70 10.42 29.30
CA MET A 75 -21.23 9.31 30.08
C MET A 75 -22.70 9.62 30.42
N PRO A 76 -23.67 8.77 30.05
CA PRO A 76 -25.01 8.91 30.61
C PRO A 76 -24.84 8.81 32.12
N SER A 77 -25.30 9.82 32.84
CA SER A 77 -25.46 9.72 34.28
C SER A 77 -26.37 8.53 34.50
N THR A 78 -25.81 7.39 34.92
CA THR A 78 -26.57 6.31 35.52
C THR A 78 -27.07 6.87 36.84
N GLY A 79 -28.16 7.63 36.75
CA GLY A 79 -29.02 8.00 37.85
C GLY A 79 -29.88 6.78 38.19
N GLU A 80 -29.95 6.56 39.49
CA GLU A 80 -30.67 5.51 40.21
C GLU A 80 -32.16 5.38 39.85
#